data_AF-A0A073JV97-F1
#
_entry.id   AF-A0A073JV97-F1
#
_cell.length_a   1.000
_cell.length_b   1.000
_cell.length_c   1.000
_cell.angle_alpha   90.00
_cell.angle_beta   90.00
_cell.angle_gamma   90.00
#
_symmetry.space_group_name_H-M   'P 1'
#
loop_
_entity.id
_entity.type
_entity.pdbx_description
1 polymer ?
#
loop_
_entity_poly.entity_id
_entity_poly.type
_entity_poly.pdbx_seq_one_letter_code
_entity_poly.pdbx_strand_id
1 'polypeptide(L)' 'MDNKVKILKYIMILLTCIAVGGTVLPNALDPNETLGGKISIATFGTIGACLLMYGIYFIGKKAILRGEK' A
#
# COMPACT_ATOMS: atom_id res chain seq x y z
N MET A 1 -17.71 7.99 -12.86
CA MET A 1 -16.43 7.44 -12.38
C MET A 1 -16.13 6.25 -13.27
N ASP A 2 -15.19 6.41 -14.19
CA ASP A 2 -14.90 5.44 -15.24
C ASP A 2 -14.56 4.07 -14.69
N ASN A 3 -15.01 3.02 -15.37
CA ASN A 3 -14.75 1.63 -14.97
C ASN A 3 -13.24 1.37 -14.80
N LYS A 4 -12.40 2.06 -15.58
CA LYS A 4 -10.93 2.05 -15.46
C LYS A 4 -10.45 2.58 -14.10
N VAL A 5 -11.04 3.67 -13.60
CA VAL A 5 -10.69 4.25 -12.30
C VAL A 5 -11.13 3.35 -11.15
N LYS A 6 -12.26 2.63 -11.29
CA LYS A 6 -12.69 1.60 -10.31
C LYS A 6 -11.71 0.43 -10.24
N ILE A 7 -11.33 -0.13 -11.40
CA ILE A 7 -10.38 -1.26 -11.46
C ILE A 7 -9.04 -0.87 -10.84
N LEU A 8 -8.53 0.32 -11.16
CA LEU A 8 -7.27 0.81 -10.59
C LEU A 8 -7.35 0.94 -9.07
N LYS A 9 -8.48 1.43 -8.54
CA LYS A 9 -8.71 1.50 -7.09
C LYS A 9 -8.71 0.11 -6.43
N TYR A 10 -9.30 -0.90 -7.08
CA TYR A 10 -9.34 -2.28 -6.57
C TYR A 10 -7.98 -2.96 -6.60
N ILE A 11 -7.26 -2.90 -7.72
CA ILE A 11 -5.89 -3.45 -7.86
C ILE A 11 -4.99 -2.86 -6.79
N MET A 12 -5.15 -1.57 -6.55
CA MET A 12 -4.37 -0.85 -5.59
C MET A 12 -4.64 -1.27 -4.15
N ILE A 13 -5.91 -1.40 -3.75
CA ILE A 13 -6.27 -1.93 -2.43
C ILE A 13 -5.68 -3.33 -2.24
N LEU A 14 -5.74 -4.18 -3.26
CA LEU A 14 -5.16 -5.53 -3.20
C LEU A 14 -3.64 -5.49 -2.98
N LEU A 15 -2.94 -4.61 -3.72
CA LEU A 15 -1.49 -4.45 -3.60
C LEU A 15 -1.08 -3.90 -2.22
N THR A 16 -1.89 -3.02 -1.62
CA THR A 16 -1.68 -2.53 -0.25
C THR A 16 -1.81 -3.66 0.76
N CYS A 17 -2.83 -4.52 0.63
CA CYS A 17 -3.01 -5.67 1.51
C CYS A 17 -1.83 -6.65 1.43
N ILE A 18 -1.30 -6.89 0.23
CA ILE A 18 -0.13 -7.75 0.04
C ILE A 18 1.13 -7.12 0.64
N ALA A 19 1.34 -5.81 0.46
CA ALA A 19 2.49 -5.09 1.02
C ALA A 19 2.48 -5.07 2.56
N VAL A 20 1.32 -4.81 3.16
CA VAL A 20 1.15 -4.84 4.62
C VAL A 20 1.31 -6.28 5.12
N GLY A 21 0.68 -7.25 4.46
CA GLY A 21 0.85 -8.67 4.82
C GLY A 21 2.31 -9.13 4.76
N GLY A 22 3.04 -8.74 3.70
CA GLY A 22 4.44 -9.10 3.50
C GLY A 22 5.43 -8.39 4.43
N THR A 23 5.06 -7.28 5.06
CA THR A 23 5.91 -6.56 6.03
C THR A 23 5.58 -6.94 7.47
N VAL A 24 4.29 -7.11 7.80
CA VAL A 24 3.84 -7.44 9.16
C VAL A 24 4.06 -8.91 9.49
N LEU A 25 3.84 -9.84 8.55
CA LEU A 25 3.94 -11.29 8.81
C LEU A 25 5.36 -11.76 9.17
N PRO A 26 6.43 -11.43 8.40
CA PRO A 26 7.79 -11.85 8.77
C PRO A 26 8.25 -11.19 10.08
N ASN A 27 7.89 -9.92 10.30
CA ASN A 27 8.30 -9.18 11.49
C ASN A 27 7.54 -9.61 12.76
N ALA A 28 6.30 -10.12 12.61
CA ALA A 28 5.55 -10.73 13.71
C ALA A 28 6.11 -12.11 14.11
N LEU A 29 6.62 -12.87 13.14
CA LEU A 29 7.19 -14.20 13.34
C LEU A 29 8.63 -14.18 13.86
N ASP A 30 9.32 -13.04 13.79
CA ASP A 30 10.70 -12.93 14.25
C ASP A 30 10.79 -12.98 15.80
N PRO A 31 11.36 -14.04 16.40
CA PRO A 31 11.36 -14.21 17.86
C PRO A 31 12.40 -13.34 18.56
N ASN A 32 13.28 -12.64 17.82
CA ASN A 32 14.40 -11.88 18.35
C ASN A 32 14.10 -10.38 18.57
N GLU A 33 12.96 -9.90 18.06
CA GLU A 33 12.54 -8.50 18.13
C GLU A 33 11.65 -8.22 19.36
N THR A 34 11.94 -7.12 20.07
CA THR A 34 11.10 -6.65 21.17
C THR A 34 9.69 -6.29 20.69
N LEU A 35 8.67 -6.42 21.54
CA LEU A 35 7.29 -6.03 21.20
C LEU A 35 7.21 -4.60 20.64
N GLY A 36 8.03 -3.68 21.15
CA GLY A 36 8.13 -2.31 20.65
C GLY A 36 8.74 -2.19 19.25
N GLY A 37 9.78 -2.98 18.95
CA GLY A 37 10.37 -3.06 17.61
C GLY A 37 9.39 -3.61 16.57
N LYS A 38 8.64 -4.65 16.94
CA LYS A 38 7.58 -5.22 16.08
C LYS A 38 6.51 -4.22 15.71
N ILE A 39 6.01 -3.46 16.70
CA ILE A 39 4.99 -2.43 16.50
C ILE A 39 5.56 -1.27 15.68
N SER A 40 6.79 -0.85 15.96
CA SER A 40 7.46 0.23 15.22
C SER A 40 7.59 -0.10 13.74
N ILE A 41 8.13 -1.27 13.41
CA ILE A 41 8.34 -1.72 12.02
C ILE A 41 7.01 -1.94 11.30
N ALA A 42 6.01 -2.53 11.96
CA ALA A 42 4.68 -2.67 11.39
C ALA A 42 4.04 -1.31 11.10
N THR A 43 4.15 -0.36 12.03
CA THR A 43 3.59 0.99 11.88
C THR A 43 4.32 1.76 10.78
N PHE A 44 5.64 1.74 10.78
CA PHE A 44 6.46 2.44 9.78
C PHE A 44 6.29 1.85 8.38
N GLY A 45 6.25 0.50 8.27
CA GLY A 45 5.98 -0.22 7.03
C GLY A 45 4.58 0.08 6.48
N THR A 46 3.57 0.15 7.35
CA THR A 46 2.20 0.47 6.94
C THR A 46 2.09 1.93 6.48
N ILE A 47 2.67 2.89 7.22
CA ILE A 47 2.65 4.31 6.84
C ILE A 47 3.38 4.53 5.51
N GLY A 48 4.55 3.92 5.34
CA GLY A 48 5.33 4.00 4.10
C GLY A 48 4.59 3.39 2.91
N ALA A 49 3.99 2.21 3.09
CA ALA A 49 3.18 1.57 2.05
C ALA A 49 1.94 2.41 1.70
N CYS A 50 1.24 2.96 2.67
CA CYS A 50 0.08 3.82 2.42
C CYS A 50 0.44 5.10 1.64
N LEU A 51 1.58 5.73 1.95
CA LEU A 51 2.06 6.93 1.25
C LEU A 51 2.47 6.63 -0.20
N LEU A 52 3.25 5.57 -0.41
CA LEU A 52 3.68 5.14 -1.76
C LEU A 52 2.48 4.82 -2.63
N MET A 53 1.52 4.09 -2.06
CA MET A 53 0.28 3.78 -2.74
C MET A 53 -0.44 5.10 -3.07
N TYR A 54 -0.75 5.94 -2.09
CA TYR A 54 -1.44 7.21 -2.36
C TYR A 54 -0.81 8.05 -3.50
N GLY A 55 0.53 8.12 -3.57
CA GLY A 55 1.25 8.76 -4.67
C GLY A 55 1.00 8.11 -6.03
N ILE A 56 1.11 6.78 -6.12
CA ILE A 56 0.83 6.02 -7.35
C ILE A 56 -0.62 6.21 -7.80
N TYR A 57 -1.58 6.24 -6.87
CA TYR A 57 -2.99 6.48 -7.19
C TYR A 57 -3.17 7.84 -7.87
N PHE A 58 -2.56 8.86 -7.27
CA PHE A 58 -2.72 10.23 -7.71
C PHE A 58 -2.12 10.43 -9.11
N ILE A 59 -0.94 9.85 -9.36
CA ILE A 59 -0.27 9.88 -10.67
C ILE A 59 -1.08 9.07 -11.69
N GLY A 60 -1.47 7.84 -11.36
CA GLY A 60 -2.24 6.96 -12.25
C GLY A 60 -3.60 7.55 -12.62
N LYS A 61 -4.31 8.14 -11.65
CA LYS A 61 -5.56 8.85 -11.88
C LYS A 61 -5.37 10.07 -12.78
N LYS A 62 -4.32 10.88 -12.56
CA LYS A 62 -3.99 12.01 -13.47
C LYS A 62 -3.65 11.54 -14.88
N ALA A 63 -2.94 10.42 -15.03
CA ALA A 63 -2.56 9.87 -16.32
C ALA A 63 -3.77 9.38 -17.12
N ILE A 64 -4.70 8.66 -16.47
CA ILE A 64 -5.93 8.19 -17.13
C ILE A 64 -6.81 9.36 -17.58
N LEU A 65 -7.02 10.35 -16.71
CA LEU A 65 -7.81 11.53 -17.04
C LEU A 65 -7.16 12.42 -18.11
N ARG A 66 -5.84 12.34 -18.30
CA ARG A 66 -5.12 13.03 -19.40
C ARG A 66 -5.21 12.28 -20.73
N GLY A 67 -5.32 10.95 -20.71
CA GLY A 67 -5.45 10.12 -21.91
C GLY A 67 -6.87 10.05 -22.48
N GLU A 68 -7.86 10.64 -21.80
CA GLU A 68 -9.25 10.78 -22.29
C GLU A 68 -9.53 12.12 -23.00
N LYS A 69 -8.50 12.95 -23.24
CA LYS A 69 -8.57 14.13 -24.13
C LYS A 69 -8.02 13.78 -25.51
#